data_AF-A0A0R2TZV0-F1
#
_entry.id   AF-A0A0R2TZV0-F1
#
_cell.length_a   1.000
_cell.length_b   1.000
_cell.length_c   1.000
_cell.angle_alpha   90.00
_cell.angle_beta   90.00
_cell.angle_gamma   90.00
#
_symmetry.space_group_name_H-M   'P 1'
#
loop_
_entity.id
_entity.type
_entity.pdbx_description
1 polymer ?
#
loop_
_entity_poly.entity_id
_entity_poly.type
_entity_poly.pdbx_seq_one_letter_code
_entity_poly.pdbx_strand_id
1 'polypeptide(L)'
;MLLQILAQTPGILKAQPLDSATQTALLAPWLGDDIPFDALPLPQLLDVTYAGERYDFEGLRLRLAAELPDAIIDDHMQFRGPILAAAQQLRWLGYGALGLILSVTAMMVVLAANAALAANGTVIKVLQLVGATDRYIVRAFVRRFALRAFLGACFGCLCAVLALHYMPKVAENSGFLRAFGFVQGQWIWPVALPFFVAGIAYIATRWAGYRKLKELI
;
A
#
# COMPACT_ATOMS: atom_id res chain seq x y z
N MET A 1 35.43 27.54 -11.27
CA MET A 1 35.05 28.30 -10.07
C MET A 1 33.84 27.69 -9.37
N LEU A 2 32.69 27.51 -10.05
CA LEU A 2 31.48 26.90 -9.48
C LEU A 2 31.70 25.49 -8.88
N LEU A 3 32.42 24.60 -9.56
CA LEU A 3 32.76 23.26 -9.04
C LEU A 3 33.63 23.31 -7.76
N GLN A 4 34.47 24.34 -7.58
CA GLN A 4 35.30 24.49 -6.39
C GLN A 4 34.47 24.94 -5.19
N ILE A 5 33.48 25.81 -5.40
CA ILE A 5 32.55 26.28 -4.37
C ILE A 5 31.66 25.11 -3.90
N LEU A 6 31.16 24.30 -4.84
CA LEU A 6 30.36 23.12 -4.52
C LEU A 6 31.19 22.03 -3.80
N ALA A 7 32.44 21.82 -4.18
CA ALA A 7 33.34 20.89 -3.48
C ALA A 7 33.72 21.34 -2.06
N GLN A 8 33.70 22.65 -1.79
CA GLN A 8 33.99 23.22 -0.47
C GLN A 8 32.76 23.37 0.42
N THR A 9 31.56 23.06 -0.10
CA THR A 9 30.33 23.15 0.69
C THR A 9 30.14 21.88 1.52
N PRO A 10 30.05 21.98 2.85
CA PRO A 10 29.82 20.82 3.70
C PRO A 10 28.46 20.18 3.39
N GLY A 11 28.47 18.86 3.16
CA GLY A 11 27.26 18.08 2.83
C GLY A 11 27.11 17.72 1.35
N ILE A 12 27.89 18.33 0.44
CA ILE A 12 27.94 17.91 -0.96
C ILE A 12 28.94 16.75 -1.12
N LEU A 13 28.47 15.60 -1.61
CA LEU A 13 29.28 14.41 -1.87
C LEU A 13 29.93 14.45 -3.26
N LYS A 14 29.16 14.88 -4.27
CA LYS A 14 29.61 14.98 -5.66
C LYS A 14 28.91 16.15 -6.34
N ALA A 15 29.65 16.89 -7.15
CA ALA A 15 29.12 17.85 -8.10
C ALA A 15 29.77 17.56 -9.45
N GLN A 16 28.98 17.15 -10.43
CA GLN A 16 29.47 16.82 -11.77
C GLN A 16 28.64 17.55 -12.83
N PRO A 17 29.27 18.14 -13.85
CA PRO A 17 28.53 18.65 -15.00
C PRO A 17 27.85 17.48 -15.71
N LEU A 18 26.59 17.66 -16.07
CA LEU A 18 25.84 16.65 -16.79
C LEU A 18 26.37 16.58 -18.23
N ASP A 19 26.60 15.37 -18.72
CA ASP A 19 27.03 15.15 -20.09
C ASP A 19 25.91 15.50 -21.08
N SER A 20 26.27 16.03 -22.25
CA SER A 20 25.29 16.48 -23.27
C SER A 20 24.39 15.33 -23.74
N ALA A 21 24.93 14.12 -23.86
CA ALA A 21 24.16 12.93 -24.20
C ALA A 21 23.10 12.59 -23.14
N THR A 22 23.42 12.79 -21.85
CA THR A 22 22.47 12.55 -20.75
C THR A 22 21.38 13.62 -20.73
N GLN A 23 21.75 14.88 -20.98
CA GLN A 23 20.81 15.98 -21.08
C GLN A 23 19.82 15.79 -22.24
N THR A 24 20.29 15.37 -23.41
CA THR A 24 19.42 15.02 -24.55
C THR A 24 18.49 13.87 -24.21
N ALA A 25 18.98 12.81 -23.56
CA ALA A 25 18.16 11.68 -23.14
C ALA A 25 17.04 12.07 -22.15
N LEU A 26 17.26 13.08 -21.30
CA LEU A 26 16.25 13.59 -20.37
C LEU A 26 15.18 14.45 -21.07
N LEU A 27 15.55 15.14 -22.16
CA LEU A 27 14.67 16.03 -22.90
C LEU A 27 13.89 15.31 -24.01
N ALA A 28 14.44 14.24 -24.58
CA ALA A 28 13.85 13.45 -25.66
C ALA A 28 12.38 13.03 -25.41
N PRO A 29 11.97 12.58 -24.21
CA PRO A 29 10.57 12.19 -23.95
C PRO A 29 9.56 13.36 -24.05
N TRP A 30 10.04 14.60 -23.90
CA TRP A 30 9.19 15.79 -23.87
C TRP A 30 9.24 16.58 -25.17
N LEU A 31 10.42 16.63 -25.81
CA LEU A 31 10.67 17.43 -27.01
C LEU A 31 10.67 16.59 -28.30
N GLY A 32 10.78 15.27 -28.21
CA GLY A 32 10.94 14.37 -29.35
C GLY A 32 12.39 14.28 -29.84
N ASP A 33 12.71 13.18 -30.53
CA ASP A 33 14.07 12.87 -31.00
C ASP A 33 14.50 13.72 -32.22
N ASP A 34 13.55 14.38 -32.90
CA ASP A 34 13.78 15.08 -34.17
C ASP A 34 14.30 16.53 -34.02
N ILE A 35 14.52 17.00 -32.79
CA ILE A 35 15.00 18.37 -32.53
C ILE A 35 16.53 18.38 -32.39
N PRO A 36 17.27 19.26 -33.11
CA PRO A 36 18.72 19.38 -32.94
C PRO A 36 19.06 20.06 -31.60
N PHE A 37 19.25 19.26 -30.56
CA PHE A 37 19.55 19.72 -29.19
C PHE A 37 20.84 20.57 -29.09
N ASP A 38 21.80 20.35 -29.99
CA ASP A 38 23.06 21.12 -30.06
C ASP A 38 22.86 22.57 -30.55
N ALA A 39 21.73 22.87 -31.21
CA ALA A 39 21.40 24.20 -31.70
C ALA A 39 20.62 25.03 -30.67
N LEU A 40 20.19 24.42 -29.56
CA LEU A 40 19.53 25.14 -28.47
C LEU A 40 20.56 25.74 -27.51
N PRO A 41 20.42 27.02 -27.10
CA PRO A 41 21.22 27.58 -26.02
C PRO A 41 20.76 26.96 -24.69
N LEU A 42 21.29 25.79 -24.37
CA LEU A 42 21.01 25.07 -23.13
C LEU A 42 21.98 25.51 -22.02
N PRO A 43 21.47 25.80 -20.80
CA PRO A 43 22.34 26.08 -19.67
C PRO A 43 23.12 24.83 -19.26
N GLN A 44 24.31 25.02 -18.69
CA GLN A 44 25.11 23.91 -18.16
C GLN A 44 24.46 23.39 -16.87
N LEU A 45 23.90 22.18 -16.93
CA LEU A 45 23.33 21.51 -15.77
C LEU A 45 24.44 20.84 -14.95
N LEU A 46 24.40 21.01 -13.63
CA LEU A 46 25.25 20.27 -12.70
C LEU A 46 24.39 19.36 -11.84
N ASP A 47 24.72 18.07 -11.83
CA ASP A 47 24.13 17.13 -10.89
C ASP A 47 24.92 17.18 -9.58
N VAL A 48 24.22 17.45 -8.48
CA VAL A 48 24.79 17.61 -7.14
C VAL A 48 24.18 16.56 -6.23
N THR A 49 25.01 15.64 -5.74
CA THR A 49 24.62 14.61 -4.78
C THR A 49 25.02 15.04 -3.37
N TYR A 50 24.10 14.93 -2.41
CA TYR A 50 24.31 15.34 -1.01
C TYR A 50 24.34 14.13 -0.07
N ALA A 51 25.06 14.25 1.05
CA ALA A 51 25.10 13.26 2.12
C ALA A 51 24.03 13.57 3.19
N GLY A 52 22.99 12.73 3.26
CA GLY A 52 22.00 12.75 4.33
C GLY A 52 20.77 13.65 4.07
N GLU A 53 19.78 13.56 4.97
CA GLU A 53 18.48 14.25 4.85
C GLU A 53 18.53 15.77 5.17
N ARG A 54 19.64 16.28 5.73
CA ARG A 54 19.76 17.65 6.25
C ARG A 54 20.88 18.43 5.57
N TYR A 55 20.73 18.64 4.28
CA TYR A 55 21.51 19.63 3.56
C TYR A 55 20.87 21.02 3.75
N ASP A 56 21.65 22.05 4.10
CA ASP A 56 21.14 23.43 4.25
C ASP A 56 21.02 24.10 2.87
N PHE A 57 19.89 23.82 2.21
CA PHE A 57 19.58 24.34 0.87
C PHE A 57 19.56 25.87 0.84
N GLU A 58 18.97 26.50 1.85
CA GLU A 58 18.89 27.97 1.93
C GLU A 58 20.26 28.60 2.16
N GLY A 59 21.10 28.00 3.00
CA GLY A 59 22.48 28.43 3.19
C GLY A 59 23.31 28.35 1.91
N LEU A 60 23.17 27.27 1.12
CA LEU A 60 23.81 27.18 -0.19
C LEU A 60 23.27 28.24 -1.15
N ARG A 61 21.95 28.41 -1.23
CA ARG A 61 21.30 29.35 -2.14
C ARG A 61 21.80 30.78 -1.93
N LEU A 62 21.91 31.21 -0.68
CA LEU A 62 22.42 32.52 -0.32
C LEU A 62 23.90 32.70 -0.67
N ARG A 63 24.72 31.66 -0.46
CA ARG A 63 26.15 31.68 -0.80
C ARG A 63 26.38 31.70 -2.32
N LEU A 64 25.63 30.89 -3.06
CA LEU A 64 25.73 30.86 -4.52
C LEU A 64 25.24 32.17 -5.15
N ALA A 65 24.17 32.77 -4.63
CA ALA A 65 23.69 34.07 -5.10
C ALA A 65 24.69 35.21 -4.87
N ALA A 66 25.54 35.11 -3.84
CA ALA A 66 26.57 36.10 -3.56
C ALA A 66 27.81 35.98 -4.47
N GLU A 67 28.16 34.76 -4.92
CA GLU A 67 29.35 34.51 -5.75
C GLU A 67 29.03 34.40 -7.25
N LEU A 68 27.83 33.94 -7.63
CA LEU A 68 27.36 33.81 -9.01
C LEU A 68 25.87 34.20 -9.12
N PRO A 69 25.55 35.45 -9.52
CA PRO A 69 24.16 35.91 -9.61
C PRO A 69 23.33 35.21 -10.70
N ASP A 70 23.96 34.60 -11.70
CA ASP A 70 23.29 33.86 -12.79
C ASP A 70 23.02 32.37 -12.46
N ALA A 71 23.47 31.87 -11.30
CA ALA A 71 23.29 30.47 -10.92
C ALA A 71 21.92 30.26 -10.25
N ILE A 72 21.07 29.44 -10.87
CA ILE A 72 19.78 29.02 -10.31
C ILE A 72 19.93 27.62 -9.73
N ILE A 73 19.59 27.47 -8.45
CA ILE A 73 19.53 26.16 -7.78
C ILE A 73 18.07 25.76 -7.67
N ASP A 74 17.73 24.57 -8.11
CA ASP A 74 16.39 24.00 -8.03
C ASP A 74 16.36 22.87 -6.99
N ASP A 75 15.51 22.99 -5.96
CA ASP A 75 15.24 21.91 -5.00
C ASP A 75 13.99 21.14 -5.39
N HIS A 76 14.18 19.96 -5.98
CA HIS A 76 13.09 19.08 -6.33
C HIS A 76 12.43 18.39 -5.10
N MET A 77 12.97 18.56 -3.88
CA MET A 77 12.40 17.99 -2.66
C MET A 77 11.15 18.73 -2.18
N GLN A 78 11.00 20.03 -2.48
CA GLN A 78 9.88 20.83 -1.97
C GLN A 78 8.52 20.37 -2.53
N PHE A 79 8.49 19.88 -3.78
CA PHE A 79 7.28 19.34 -4.41
C PHE A 79 6.90 17.93 -3.90
N ARG A 80 7.82 17.18 -3.29
CA ARG A 80 7.54 15.82 -2.80
C ARG A 80 6.75 15.80 -1.50
N GLY A 81 6.98 16.77 -0.61
CA GLY A 81 6.33 16.83 0.70
C GLY A 81 4.80 16.77 0.64
N PRO A 82 4.13 17.66 -0.12
CA PRO A 82 2.67 17.67 -0.22
C PRO A 82 2.09 16.38 -0.81
N ILE A 83 2.76 15.79 -1.81
CA ILE A 83 2.33 14.54 -2.46
C ILE A 83 2.43 13.37 -1.49
N LEU A 84 3.52 13.31 -0.69
CA LEU A 84 3.67 12.29 0.35
C LEU A 84 2.60 12.41 1.43
N ALA A 85 2.29 13.64 1.86
CA ALA A 85 1.25 13.90 2.85
C ALA A 85 -0.14 13.48 2.34
N ALA A 86 -0.46 13.80 1.08
CA ALA A 86 -1.71 13.37 0.44
C ALA A 86 -1.80 11.84 0.32
N ALA A 87 -0.71 11.17 -0.10
CA ALA A 87 -0.65 9.71 -0.17
C ALA A 87 -0.84 9.06 1.21
N GLN A 88 -0.29 9.66 2.27
CA GLN A 88 -0.46 9.16 3.63
C GLN A 88 -1.91 9.30 4.13
N GLN A 89 -2.59 10.39 3.80
CA GLN A 89 -4.02 10.56 4.13
C GLN A 89 -4.89 9.54 3.39
N LEU A 90 -4.62 9.31 2.09
CA LEU A 90 -5.33 8.29 1.32
C LEU A 90 -5.12 6.88 1.88
N ARG A 91 -3.91 6.59 2.38
CA ARG A 91 -3.61 5.31 3.03
C ARG A 91 -4.44 5.10 4.30
N TRP A 92 -4.65 6.14 5.09
CA TRP A 92 -5.54 6.08 6.26
C TRP A 92 -6.99 5.83 5.89
N LEU A 93 -7.50 6.46 4.83
CA LEU A 93 -8.83 6.17 4.30
C LEU A 93 -8.96 4.72 3.85
N GLY A 94 -7.92 4.18 3.19
CA GLY A 94 -7.84 2.78 2.81
C GLY A 94 -7.92 1.82 4.02
N TYR A 95 -7.15 2.09 5.08
CA TYR A 95 -7.23 1.29 6.30
C TYR A 95 -8.59 1.42 7.00
N GLY A 96 -9.21 2.60 7.00
CA GLY A 96 -10.55 2.82 7.54
C GLY A 96 -11.61 2.01 6.80
N ALA A 97 -11.60 2.05 5.46
CA ALA A 97 -12.50 1.25 4.63
C ALA A 97 -12.30 -0.26 4.83
N LEU A 98 -11.04 -0.72 4.90
CA LEU A 98 -10.72 -2.11 5.20
C LEU A 98 -11.29 -2.54 6.56
N GLY A 99 -11.11 -1.72 7.60
CA GLY A 99 -11.70 -1.97 8.92
C GLY A 99 -13.21 -2.07 8.89
N LEU A 100 -13.88 -1.20 8.13
CA LEU A 100 -15.33 -1.22 7.96
C LEU A 100 -15.82 -2.51 7.28
N ILE A 101 -15.17 -2.92 6.18
CA ILE A 101 -15.51 -4.15 5.46
C ILE A 101 -15.36 -5.38 6.37
N LEU A 102 -14.25 -5.45 7.13
CA LEU A 102 -14.02 -6.56 8.07
C LEU A 102 -15.06 -6.59 9.19
N SER A 103 -15.44 -5.42 9.72
CA SER A 103 -16.49 -5.29 10.74
C SER A 103 -17.85 -5.76 10.23
N VAL A 104 -18.27 -5.28 9.05
CA VAL A 104 -19.53 -5.69 8.41
C VAL A 104 -19.53 -7.20 8.13
N THR A 105 -18.41 -7.74 7.64
CA THR A 105 -18.26 -9.18 7.41
C THR A 105 -18.42 -9.97 8.70
N ALA A 106 -17.79 -9.53 9.80
CA ALA A 106 -17.94 -10.16 11.10
C ALA A 106 -19.41 -10.13 11.59
N MET A 107 -20.09 -8.99 11.44
CA MET A 107 -21.52 -8.87 11.78
C MET A 107 -22.39 -9.82 10.96
N MET A 108 -22.16 -9.92 9.64
CA MET A 108 -22.88 -10.87 8.78
C MET A 108 -22.66 -12.32 9.22
N VAL A 109 -21.42 -12.69 9.60
CA VAL A 109 -21.13 -14.03 10.13
C VAL A 109 -21.87 -14.30 11.43
N VAL A 110 -21.90 -13.33 12.37
CA VAL A 110 -22.67 -13.45 13.62
C VAL A 110 -24.16 -13.66 13.33
N LEU A 111 -24.73 -12.85 12.43
CA LEU A 111 -26.14 -12.94 12.05
C LEU A 111 -26.46 -14.31 11.44
N ALA A 112 -25.61 -14.80 10.53
CA ALA A 112 -25.78 -16.10 9.89
C ALA A 112 -25.65 -17.26 10.89
N ALA A 113 -24.69 -17.18 11.81
CA ALA A 113 -24.51 -18.17 12.87
C ALA A 113 -25.73 -18.21 13.81
N ASN A 114 -26.24 -17.05 14.22
CA ASN A 114 -27.44 -16.96 15.07
C ASN A 114 -28.68 -17.53 14.37
N ALA A 115 -28.88 -17.21 13.09
CA ALA A 115 -29.98 -17.76 12.30
C ALA A 115 -29.87 -19.29 12.19
N ALA A 116 -28.67 -19.82 11.94
CA ALA A 116 -28.44 -21.26 11.88
C ALA A 116 -28.69 -21.96 13.22
N LEU A 117 -28.27 -21.36 14.34
CA LEU A 117 -28.52 -21.89 15.69
C LEU A 117 -30.01 -21.88 16.04
N ALA A 118 -30.72 -20.79 15.73
CA ALA A 118 -32.16 -20.67 15.96
C ALA A 118 -32.95 -21.71 15.16
N ALA A 119 -32.59 -21.93 13.89
CA ALA A 119 -33.25 -22.91 13.03
C ALA A 119 -33.04 -24.37 13.47
N ASN A 120 -31.96 -24.68 14.20
CA ASN A 120 -31.60 -26.04 14.62
C ASN A 120 -31.82 -26.29 16.12
N GLY A 121 -32.63 -25.47 16.80
CA GLY A 121 -32.84 -25.56 18.25
C GLY A 121 -33.29 -26.95 18.74
N THR A 122 -34.17 -27.63 18.01
CA THR A 122 -34.64 -28.99 18.38
C THR A 122 -33.51 -30.01 18.36
N VAL A 123 -32.64 -29.97 17.34
CA VAL A 123 -31.48 -30.88 17.23
C VAL A 123 -30.48 -30.63 18.36
N ILE A 124 -30.26 -29.36 18.71
CA ILE A 124 -29.40 -28.96 19.84
C ILE A 124 -29.93 -29.53 21.15
N LYS A 125 -31.24 -29.40 21.43
CA LYS A 125 -31.88 -29.96 22.63
C LYS A 125 -31.72 -31.48 22.73
N VAL A 126 -31.92 -32.20 21.61
CA VAL A 126 -31.72 -33.66 21.59
C VAL A 126 -30.26 -34.02 21.89
N LEU A 127 -29.29 -33.30 21.33
CA LEU A 127 -27.88 -33.51 21.65
C LEU A 127 -27.58 -33.26 23.14
N GLN A 128 -28.17 -32.20 23.72
CA GLN A 128 -28.00 -31.88 25.14
C GLN A 128 -28.59 -32.97 26.05
N LEU A 129 -29.75 -33.55 25.69
CA LEU A 129 -30.34 -34.70 26.43
C LEU A 129 -29.45 -35.95 26.40
N VAL A 130 -28.71 -36.16 25.32
CA VAL A 130 -27.74 -37.26 25.18
C VAL A 130 -26.40 -36.94 25.88
N GLY A 131 -26.26 -35.75 26.48
CA GLY A 131 -25.09 -35.34 27.27
C GLY A 131 -24.05 -34.51 26.49
N ALA A 132 -24.40 -33.97 25.33
CA ALA A 132 -23.50 -33.09 24.61
C ALA A 132 -23.26 -31.77 25.36
N THR A 133 -22.00 -31.37 25.45
CA THR A 133 -21.62 -30.10 26.08
C THR A 133 -21.79 -28.93 25.12
N ASP A 134 -22.12 -27.76 25.65
CA ASP A 134 -22.18 -26.48 24.91
C ASP A 134 -20.94 -26.20 24.08
N ARG A 135 -19.74 -26.52 24.63
CA ARG A 135 -18.47 -26.38 23.92
C ARG A 135 -18.39 -27.28 22.69
N TYR A 136 -18.93 -28.49 22.75
CA TYR A 136 -18.99 -29.40 21.61
C TYR A 136 -19.85 -28.82 20.49
N ILE A 137 -21.03 -28.31 20.83
CA ILE A 137 -21.98 -27.71 19.88
C ILE A 137 -21.35 -26.46 19.24
N VAL A 138 -20.86 -25.50 20.03
CA VAL A 138 -20.21 -24.28 19.51
C VAL A 138 -19.04 -24.62 18.60
N ARG A 139 -18.19 -25.59 18.98
CA ARG A 139 -17.02 -25.97 18.16
C ARG A 139 -17.41 -26.51 16.79
N ALA A 140 -18.51 -27.28 16.71
CA ALA A 140 -19.01 -27.80 15.45
C ALA A 140 -19.46 -26.67 14.50
N PHE A 141 -20.19 -25.68 15.03
CA PHE A 141 -20.62 -24.52 14.24
C PHE A 141 -19.45 -23.63 13.84
N VAL A 142 -18.54 -23.33 14.77
CA VAL A 142 -17.34 -22.53 14.52
C VAL A 142 -16.49 -23.15 13.42
N ARG A 143 -16.26 -24.47 13.44
CA ARG A 143 -15.50 -25.16 12.38
C ARG A 143 -16.17 -25.00 11.02
N ARG A 144 -17.50 -25.17 10.96
CA ARG A 144 -18.27 -25.07 9.71
C ARG A 144 -18.22 -23.66 9.11
N PHE A 145 -18.43 -22.63 9.93
CA PHE A 145 -18.42 -21.23 9.46
C PHE A 145 -17.01 -20.74 9.14
N ALA A 146 -16.00 -21.10 9.94
CA ALA A 146 -14.61 -20.75 9.65
C ALA A 146 -14.13 -21.36 8.33
N LEU A 147 -14.47 -22.63 8.05
CA LEU A 147 -14.13 -23.28 6.78
C LEU A 147 -14.86 -22.63 5.59
N ARG A 148 -16.14 -22.27 5.73
CA ARG A 148 -16.89 -21.55 4.68
C ARG A 148 -16.31 -20.17 4.41
N ALA A 149 -15.97 -19.42 5.45
CA ALA A 149 -15.33 -18.12 5.33
C ALA A 149 -13.93 -18.24 4.68
N PHE A 150 -13.15 -19.25 5.06
CA PHE A 150 -11.85 -19.54 4.44
C PHE A 150 -11.98 -19.83 2.95
N LEU A 151 -12.89 -20.74 2.55
CA LEU A 151 -13.10 -21.08 1.15
C LEU A 151 -13.59 -19.87 0.33
N GLY A 152 -14.52 -19.09 0.88
CA GLY A 152 -14.98 -17.85 0.25
C GLY A 152 -13.85 -16.83 0.07
N ALA A 153 -12.99 -16.68 1.08
CA ALA A 153 -11.84 -15.79 1.02
C ALA A 153 -10.77 -16.28 0.02
N CYS A 154 -10.51 -17.58 -0.06
CA CYS A 154 -9.64 -18.17 -1.08
C CYS A 154 -10.16 -17.90 -2.48
N PHE A 155 -11.47 -18.06 -2.71
CA PHE A 155 -12.09 -17.79 -4.00
C PHE A 155 -12.02 -16.30 -4.36
N GLY A 156 -12.36 -15.40 -3.43
CA GLY A 156 -12.24 -13.96 -3.64
C GLY A 156 -10.80 -13.52 -3.91
N CYS A 157 -9.84 -14.11 -3.21
CA CYS A 157 -8.41 -13.87 -3.43
C CYS A 157 -7.96 -14.33 -4.82
N LEU A 158 -8.37 -15.52 -5.25
CA LEU A 158 -8.10 -16.01 -6.60
C LEU A 158 -8.68 -15.08 -7.67
N CYS A 159 -9.93 -14.65 -7.52
CA CYS A 159 -10.55 -13.67 -8.43
C CYS A 159 -9.78 -12.35 -8.46
N ALA A 160 -9.35 -11.84 -7.30
CA ALA A 160 -8.57 -10.60 -7.22
C ALA A 160 -7.20 -10.72 -7.92
N VAL A 161 -6.50 -11.84 -7.73
CA VAL A 161 -5.23 -12.12 -8.42
C VAL A 161 -5.43 -12.21 -9.93
N LEU A 162 -6.48 -12.90 -10.38
CA LEU A 162 -6.81 -12.99 -11.80
C LEU A 162 -7.14 -11.61 -12.38
N ALA A 163 -7.94 -10.79 -11.69
CA ALA A 163 -8.25 -9.43 -12.12
C ALA A 163 -6.97 -8.58 -12.25
N LEU A 164 -6.05 -8.68 -11.30
CA LEU A 164 -4.77 -7.98 -11.34
C LEU A 164 -3.88 -8.47 -12.50
N HIS A 165 -3.92 -9.77 -12.82
CA HIS A 165 -3.18 -10.35 -13.93
C HIS A 165 -3.66 -9.85 -15.30
N TYR A 166 -4.98 -9.70 -15.47
CA TYR A 166 -5.60 -9.22 -16.73
C TYR A 166 -5.66 -7.69 -16.84
N MET A 167 -5.29 -6.96 -15.79
CA MET A 167 -5.28 -5.51 -15.82
C MET A 167 -4.23 -5.02 -16.84
N PRO A 168 -4.62 -4.29 -17.89
CA PRO A 168 -3.66 -3.78 -18.87
C PRO A 168 -2.69 -2.84 -18.17
N LYS A 169 -1.39 -2.99 -18.47
CA LYS A 169 -0.35 -2.08 -17.98
C LYS A 169 -0.57 -0.71 -18.62
N VAL A 170 -1.23 0.19 -17.91
CA VAL A 170 -1.47 1.56 -18.37
C VAL A 170 -0.11 2.28 -18.41
N ALA A 171 0.36 2.54 -19.63
CA ALA A 171 1.50 3.37 -20.03
C ALA A 171 2.73 3.40 -19.09
N GLU A 172 3.83 2.81 -19.58
CA GLU A 172 5.17 2.81 -18.95
C GLU A 172 5.72 4.21 -18.59
N ASN A 173 5.08 5.28 -19.07
CA ASN A 173 5.48 6.67 -18.86
C ASN A 173 5.06 7.26 -17.50
N SER A 174 4.24 6.56 -16.72
CA SER A 174 3.90 6.98 -15.36
C SER A 174 4.47 6.01 -14.33
N GLY A 175 5.65 6.32 -13.79
CA GLY A 175 6.30 5.52 -12.74
C GLY A 175 5.40 5.24 -11.52
N PHE A 176 4.34 6.03 -11.34
CA PHE A 176 3.27 5.83 -10.37
C PHE A 176 2.46 4.55 -10.59
N LEU A 177 2.21 4.14 -11.85
CA LEU A 177 1.37 2.98 -12.17
C LEU A 177 2.15 1.65 -12.16
N ARG A 178 3.49 1.70 -12.25
CA ARG A 178 4.36 0.51 -12.08
C ARG A 178 4.29 -0.10 -10.68
N ALA A 179 3.71 0.62 -9.71
CA ALA A 179 3.47 0.15 -8.35
C ALA A 179 2.23 -0.74 -8.20
N PHE A 180 1.35 -0.84 -9.22
CA PHE A 180 0.21 -1.75 -9.18
C PHE A 180 0.65 -3.18 -9.56
N GLY A 181 1.02 -3.96 -8.54
CA GLY A 181 1.42 -5.36 -8.70
C GLY A 181 2.13 -5.89 -7.46
N PHE A 182 2.03 -7.19 -7.20
CA PHE A 182 2.82 -7.83 -6.13
C PHE A 182 4.27 -8.00 -6.60
N VAL A 183 5.19 -7.21 -6.04
CA VAL A 183 6.63 -7.37 -6.30
C VAL A 183 7.17 -8.50 -5.41
N GLN A 184 7.70 -9.56 -6.04
CA GLN A 184 8.44 -10.70 -5.47
C GLN A 184 7.93 -11.20 -4.10
N GLY A 185 8.33 -10.58 -2.99
CA GLY A 185 7.94 -10.96 -1.62
C GLY A 185 6.50 -10.60 -1.21
N GLN A 186 5.80 -9.75 -1.95
CA GLN A 186 4.45 -9.29 -1.58
C GLN A 186 3.33 -10.31 -1.87
N TRP A 187 3.64 -11.40 -2.57
CA TRP A 187 2.70 -12.52 -2.82
C TRP A 187 2.26 -13.25 -1.54
N ILE A 188 2.92 -12.99 -0.41
CA ILE A 188 2.52 -13.51 0.90
C ILE A 188 1.20 -12.90 1.38
N TRP A 189 0.86 -11.67 0.99
CA TRP A 189 -0.36 -10.99 1.42
C TRP A 189 -1.65 -11.64 0.91
N PRO A 190 -1.78 -11.99 -0.39
CA PRO A 190 -2.90 -12.78 -0.90
C PRO A 190 -3.12 -14.08 -0.12
N VAL A 191 -2.04 -14.78 0.24
CA VAL A 191 -2.12 -16.05 0.97
C VAL A 191 -2.49 -15.83 2.44
N ALA A 192 -1.99 -14.77 3.08
CA ALA A 192 -2.28 -14.46 4.48
C ALA A 192 -3.74 -14.03 4.71
N LEU A 193 -4.35 -13.37 3.72
CA LEU A 193 -5.68 -12.78 3.84
C LEU A 193 -6.81 -13.80 4.12
N PRO A 194 -6.90 -14.96 3.43
CA PRO A 194 -7.84 -16.02 3.76
C PRO A 194 -7.74 -16.52 5.20
N PHE A 195 -6.54 -16.65 5.75
CA PHE A 195 -6.35 -17.04 7.16
C PHE A 195 -6.86 -15.96 8.11
N PHE A 196 -6.64 -14.69 7.77
CA PHE A 196 -7.12 -13.57 8.56
C PHE A 196 -8.65 -13.52 8.59
N VAL A 197 -9.31 -13.67 7.44
CA VAL A 197 -10.77 -13.73 7.33
C VAL A 197 -11.34 -14.95 8.08
N ALA A 198 -10.69 -16.10 7.95
CA ALA A 198 -11.07 -17.30 8.71
C ALA A 198 -10.96 -17.09 10.23
N GLY A 199 -9.91 -16.39 10.69
CA GLY A 199 -9.73 -16.01 12.09
C GLY A 199 -10.85 -15.11 12.61
N ILE A 200 -11.23 -14.08 11.84
CA ILE A 200 -12.35 -13.20 12.18
C ILE A 200 -13.66 -13.99 12.26
N ALA A 201 -13.93 -14.85 11.26
CA ALA A 201 -15.13 -15.68 11.25
C ALA A 201 -15.16 -16.68 12.43
N TYR A 202 -14.01 -17.22 12.81
CA TYR A 202 -13.87 -18.08 13.98
C TYR A 202 -14.26 -17.35 15.26
N ILE A 203 -13.71 -16.16 15.50
CA ILE A 203 -13.99 -15.34 16.69
C ILE A 203 -15.47 -14.93 16.71
N ALA A 204 -15.98 -14.41 15.59
CA ALA A 204 -17.35 -13.97 15.43
C ALA A 204 -18.36 -15.09 15.72
N THR A 205 -18.16 -16.26 15.11
CA THR A 205 -19.05 -17.43 15.30
C THR A 205 -18.98 -17.95 16.73
N ARG A 206 -17.79 -17.97 17.33
CA ARG A 206 -17.61 -18.42 18.72
C ARG A 206 -18.37 -17.51 19.67
N TRP A 207 -18.25 -16.20 19.48
CA TRP A 207 -18.96 -15.22 20.29
C TRP A 207 -20.48 -15.35 20.16
N ALA A 208 -20.98 -15.50 18.93
CA ALA A 208 -22.40 -15.75 18.64
C ALA A 208 -22.92 -17.03 19.33
N GLY A 209 -22.19 -18.14 19.22
CA GLY A 209 -22.56 -19.42 19.81
C GLY A 209 -22.67 -19.39 21.33
N TYR A 210 -21.67 -18.82 22.02
CA TYR A 210 -21.70 -18.68 23.47
C TYR A 210 -22.81 -17.74 23.95
N ARG A 211 -23.07 -16.66 23.21
CA ARG A 211 -24.15 -15.72 23.54
C ARG A 211 -25.53 -16.40 23.45
N LYS A 212 -25.75 -17.22 22.41
CA LYS A 212 -27.05 -17.89 22.22
C LYS A 212 -27.32 -19.00 23.24
N LEU A 213 -26.28 -19.72 23.69
CA LEU A 213 -26.44 -20.75 24.71
C LEU A 213 -26.74 -20.17 26.09
N LYS A 214 -26.21 -18.98 26.42
CA LYS A 214 -26.58 -18.26 27.64
C LYS A 214 -28.06 -17.84 27.68
N GLU A 215 -28.73 -17.72 26.53
CA GLU A 215 -30.16 -17.39 26.46
C GLU A 215 -31.07 -18.62 26.61
N LEU A 216 -30.51 -19.84 26.58
CA LEU A 216 -31.25 -21.10 26.65
C LEU A 216 -31.24 -21.75 28.04
N ILE A 217 -30.51 -21.16 28.99
CA ILE A 217 -30.44 -21.53 30.42
C ILE A 217 -31.32 -20.56 31.18
#